data_AF-A0AA96XS65-F1
#
_entry.id   AF-A0AA96XS65-F1
#
_cell.length_a   1.000
_cell.length_b   1.000
_cell.length_c   1.000
_cell.angle_alpha   90.00
_cell.angle_beta   90.00
_cell.angle_gamma   90.00
#
_symmetry.space_group_name_H-M   'P 1'
#
loop_
_entity.id
_entity.type
_entity.pdbx_description
1 polymer ?
#
loop_
_entity_poly.entity_id
_entity_poly.type
_entity_poly.pdbx_seq_one_letter_code
_entity_poly.pdbx_strand_id
1 'polypeptide(L)'
;MLTPSTLTDIASNLRNLAKIVEGTTIDCHHDVCIPFSEIRKDYPAQTLKSLTNWCSADARHIYQFSVENNVYEEFYGAFKEAKLNRKNGRAYCRLNPASALLYVGSSSDLVSRIKQHLGFGNKGTYAMQLCHWLPELEGMLRIQAWRFSKEIDGAVVQAIEDGMWASNRPMFGRQGAR
;
A
#
# COMPACT_ATOMS: atom_id res chain seq x y z
N MET A 1 -14.79 17.30 26.84
CA MET A 1 -15.18 16.06 27.55
C MET A 1 -16.07 15.25 26.62
N LEU A 2 -15.97 13.93 26.64
CA LEU A 2 -16.92 13.06 25.93
C LEU A 2 -18.29 13.18 26.60
N THR A 3 -19.29 13.70 25.88
CA THR A 3 -20.69 13.79 26.33
C THR A 3 -21.60 12.91 25.47
N PRO A 4 -22.82 12.59 25.93
CA PRO A 4 -23.79 11.87 25.10
C PRO A 4 -24.11 12.57 23.77
N SER A 5 -24.16 13.90 23.75
CA SER A 5 -24.35 14.68 22.51
C SER A 5 -23.17 14.51 21.56
N THR A 6 -21.93 14.63 22.06
CA THR A 6 -20.73 14.38 21.24
C THR A 6 -20.71 12.96 20.66
N LEU A 7 -21.11 11.94 21.42
CA LEU A 7 -21.21 10.57 20.90
C LEU A 7 -22.27 10.45 19.79
N THR A 8 -23.39 11.16 19.91
CA THR A 8 -24.46 11.19 18.90
C THR A 8 -24.00 11.86 17.61
N ASP A 9 -23.24 12.95 17.72
CA ASP A 9 -22.66 13.66 16.58
C ASP A 9 -21.63 12.79 15.86
N ILE A 10 -20.72 12.14 16.62
CA ILE A 10 -19.75 11.19 16.07
C ILE A 10 -20.46 10.06 15.34
N ALA A 11 -21.49 9.46 15.93
CA ALA A 11 -22.25 8.39 15.30
C ALA A 11 -22.93 8.84 14.00
N SER A 12 -23.50 10.05 13.98
CA SER A 12 -24.11 10.63 12.79
C SER A 12 -23.08 10.86 11.67
N ASN A 13 -21.91 11.38 12.02
CA ASN A 13 -20.80 11.58 11.09
C ASN A 13 -20.30 10.25 10.50
N LEU A 14 -20.14 9.21 11.33
CA LEU A 14 -19.74 7.88 10.87
C LEU A 14 -20.78 7.26 9.93
N ARG A 15 -22.07 7.39 10.22
CA ARG A 15 -23.14 6.93 9.32
C ARG A 15 -23.13 7.69 7.99
N ASN A 16 -22.88 8.99 8.02
CA ASN A 16 -22.76 9.79 6.80
C ASN A 16 -21.54 9.35 5.97
N LEU A 17 -20.39 9.16 6.62
CA LEU A 17 -19.18 8.65 5.98
C LEU A 17 -19.44 7.29 5.32
N ALA A 18 -20.11 6.37 6.02
CA ALA A 18 -20.47 5.07 5.47
C ALA A 18 -21.34 5.18 4.22
N LYS A 19 -22.37 6.05 4.22
CA LYS A 19 -23.19 6.32 3.04
C LYS A 19 -22.39 6.86 1.86
N ILE A 20 -21.44 7.76 2.13
CA ILE A 20 -20.57 8.30 1.07
C ILE A 20 -19.66 7.20 0.52
N VAL A 21 -19.07 6.37 1.39
CA VAL A 21 -18.24 5.22 0.96
C VAL A 21 -19.05 4.26 0.09
N GLU A 22 -20.28 3.91 0.48
CA GLU A 22 -21.19 3.06 -0.32
C GLU A 22 -21.52 3.68 -1.68
N GLY A 23 -21.70 5.00 -1.75
CA GLY A 23 -21.97 5.74 -2.99
C GLY A 23 -20.73 6.11 -3.80
N THR A 24 -19.52 5.83 -3.30
CA THR A 24 -18.27 6.24 -3.96
C THR A 24 -18.00 5.35 -5.17
N THR A 25 -17.80 5.97 -6.33
CA THR A 25 -17.41 5.28 -7.55
C THR A 25 -15.89 5.23 -7.69
N ILE A 26 -15.39 4.07 -8.14
CA ILE A 26 -14.00 3.92 -8.59
C ILE A 26 -13.94 4.38 -10.05
N ASP A 27 -13.14 5.41 -10.36
CA ASP A 27 -13.06 5.96 -11.72
C ASP A 27 -12.44 4.96 -12.68
N CYS A 28 -11.32 4.36 -12.26
CA CYS A 28 -10.62 3.34 -13.01
C CYS A 28 -9.64 2.56 -12.12
N HIS A 29 -9.21 1.42 -12.63
CA HIS A 29 -8.24 0.53 -12.01
C HIS A 29 -7.10 0.24 -12.99
N HIS A 30 -5.89 0.09 -12.46
CA HIS A 30 -4.72 -0.36 -13.21
C HIS A 30 -3.99 -1.45 -12.44
N ASP A 31 -3.45 -2.42 -13.17
CA ASP A 31 -2.69 -3.55 -12.65
C ASP A 31 -1.36 -3.69 -13.39
N VAL A 32 -0.31 -4.10 -12.67
CA VAL A 32 1.00 -4.41 -13.23
C VAL A 32 1.67 -5.51 -12.42
N CYS A 33 2.28 -6.46 -13.13
CA CYS A 33 3.11 -7.50 -12.54
C CYS A 33 4.58 -7.22 -12.86
N ILE A 34 5.44 -7.31 -11.84
CA ILE A 34 6.88 -7.08 -11.96
C ILE A 34 7.60 -8.37 -11.58
N PRO A 35 8.41 -8.96 -12.46
CA PRO A 35 9.27 -10.09 -12.10
C PRO A 35 10.22 -9.72 -10.96
N PHE A 36 10.41 -10.62 -10.00
CA PHE A 36 11.37 -10.40 -8.91
C PHE A 36 12.79 -10.18 -9.44
N SER A 37 13.14 -10.84 -10.53
CA SER A 37 14.43 -10.65 -11.22
C SER A 37 14.66 -9.21 -11.69
N GLU A 38 13.62 -8.50 -12.14
CA GLU A 38 13.74 -7.09 -12.51
C GLU A 38 14.04 -6.22 -11.29
N ILE A 39 13.33 -6.44 -10.17
CA ILE A 39 13.51 -5.67 -8.92
C ILE A 39 14.91 -5.87 -8.34
N ARG A 40 15.48 -7.08 -8.45
CA ARG A 40 16.87 -7.35 -8.00
C ARG A 40 17.89 -6.64 -8.88
N LYS A 41 17.62 -6.52 -10.18
CA LYS A 41 18.56 -5.94 -11.14
C LYS A 41 18.63 -4.42 -11.01
N ASP A 42 17.49 -3.73 -11.07
CA ASP A 42 17.39 -2.27 -10.94
C ASP A 42 15.92 -1.83 -10.77
N TYR A 43 15.65 -0.53 -10.77
CA TYR A 43 14.29 0.00 -10.80
C TYR A 43 13.57 -0.44 -12.09
N PRO A 44 12.42 -1.13 -12.00
CA PRO A 44 11.70 -1.70 -13.15
C PRO A 44 10.90 -0.63 -13.91
N ALA A 45 11.59 0.39 -14.42
CA ALA A 45 10.98 1.58 -15.02
C ALA A 45 10.12 1.26 -16.24
N GLN A 46 10.58 0.32 -17.08
CA GLN A 46 9.88 -0.06 -18.29
C GLN A 46 8.56 -0.78 -17.98
N THR A 47 8.58 -1.71 -17.03
CA THR A 47 7.39 -2.44 -16.57
C THR A 47 6.39 -1.52 -15.89
N LEU A 48 6.87 -0.55 -15.10
CA LEU A 48 6.04 0.47 -14.44
C LEU A 48 5.55 1.60 -15.35
N LYS A 49 5.96 1.65 -16.63
CA LYS A 49 5.70 2.79 -17.51
C LYS A 49 4.22 3.05 -17.73
N SER A 50 3.42 2.00 -17.95
CA SER A 50 1.96 2.13 -18.15
C SER A 50 1.28 2.68 -16.90
N LEU A 51 1.59 2.13 -15.72
CA LEU A 51 1.07 2.59 -14.44
C LEU A 51 1.48 4.04 -14.17
N THR A 52 2.74 4.39 -14.44
CA THR A 52 3.26 5.75 -14.24
C THR A 52 2.55 6.77 -15.13
N ASN A 53 2.28 6.42 -16.39
CA ASN A 53 1.54 7.27 -17.33
C ASN A 53 0.05 7.37 -16.96
N TRP A 54 -0.51 6.34 -16.34
CA TRP A 54 -1.89 6.31 -15.89
C TRP A 54 -2.12 7.14 -14.60
N CYS A 55 -1.10 7.24 -13.76
CA CYS A 55 -1.14 8.05 -12.53
C CYS A 55 -1.35 9.54 -12.88
N SER A 56 -2.29 10.18 -12.18
CA SER A 56 -2.52 11.62 -12.29
C SER A 56 -2.19 12.31 -10.98
N ALA A 57 -1.46 13.43 -11.02
CA ALA A 57 -1.21 14.26 -9.85
C ALA A 57 -2.51 14.91 -9.29
N ASP A 58 -3.55 14.99 -10.13
CA ASP A 58 -4.87 15.50 -9.77
C ASP A 58 -5.85 14.40 -9.38
N ALA A 59 -5.34 13.30 -8.81
CA ALA A 59 -6.18 12.22 -8.30
C ALA A 59 -5.63 11.66 -7.00
N ARG A 60 -6.49 10.92 -6.29
CA ARG A 60 -6.08 10.10 -5.16
C ARG A 60 -6.10 8.65 -5.59
N HIS A 61 -5.16 7.89 -5.06
CA HIS A 61 -5.03 6.48 -5.39
C HIS A 61 -5.06 5.67 -4.12
N ILE A 62 -5.77 4.55 -4.14
CA ILE A 62 -5.54 3.44 -3.22
C ILE A 62 -4.77 2.39 -4.01
N TYR A 63 -3.79 1.76 -3.39
CA TYR A 63 -2.95 0.77 -4.03
C TYR A 63 -2.64 -0.38 -3.09
N GLN A 64 -2.39 -1.54 -3.68
CA GLN A 64 -1.93 -2.71 -2.96
C GLN A 64 -0.80 -3.44 -3.67
N PHE A 65 0.01 -4.11 -2.87
CA PHE A 65 1.06 -5.03 -3.31
C PHE A 65 0.70 -6.44 -2.89
N SER A 66 0.83 -7.40 -3.81
CA SER A 66 0.64 -8.82 -3.50
C SER A 66 1.63 -9.70 -4.25
N VAL A 67 1.77 -10.92 -3.76
CA VAL A 67 2.53 -12.01 -4.38
C VAL A 67 1.67 -13.26 -4.43
N GLU A 68 2.16 -14.29 -5.12
CA GLU A 68 1.51 -15.59 -5.16
C GLU A 68 1.53 -16.28 -3.79
N ASN A 69 0.55 -17.17 -3.54
CA ASN A 69 0.38 -17.83 -2.24
C ASN A 69 1.52 -18.80 -1.87
N ASN A 70 2.37 -19.17 -2.81
CA ASN A 70 3.48 -20.10 -2.62
C ASN A 70 4.80 -19.43 -2.20
N VAL A 71 4.88 -18.09 -2.14
CA VAL A 71 6.13 -17.36 -1.86
C VAL A 71 6.06 -16.41 -0.66
N TYR A 72 4.90 -16.25 -0.04
CA TYR A 72 4.70 -15.21 0.97
C TYR A 72 5.39 -15.53 2.31
N GLU A 73 5.60 -16.81 2.64
CA GLU A 73 6.28 -17.22 3.88
C GLU A 73 7.78 -16.87 3.82
N GLU A 74 8.42 -17.09 2.67
CA GLU A 74 9.80 -16.69 2.39
C GLU A 74 9.95 -15.17 2.47
N PHE A 75 8.99 -14.42 1.94
CA PHE A 75 8.94 -12.96 2.08
C PHE A 75 8.84 -12.53 3.54
N TYR A 76 7.99 -13.19 4.32
CA TYR A 76 7.82 -12.91 5.74
C TYR A 76 9.14 -13.11 6.50
N GLY A 77 9.81 -14.25 6.30
CA GLY A 77 11.10 -14.56 6.90
C GLY A 77 12.19 -13.54 6.53
N ALA A 78 12.35 -13.29 5.23
CA ALA A 78 13.36 -12.37 4.71
C ALA A 78 13.16 -10.92 5.18
N PHE A 79 11.92 -10.42 5.17
CA PHE A 79 11.62 -9.08 5.68
C PHE A 79 11.88 -8.99 7.19
N LYS A 80 11.47 -9.99 7.97
CA LYS A 80 11.67 -10.03 9.42
C LYS A 80 13.17 -9.93 9.75
N GLU A 81 13.99 -10.72 9.08
CA GLU A 81 15.45 -10.68 9.25
C GLU A 81 16.03 -9.31 8.85
N ALA A 82 15.66 -8.79 7.68
CA ALA A 82 16.15 -7.51 7.20
C ALA A 82 15.81 -6.35 8.14
N LYS A 83 14.59 -6.38 8.70
CA LYS A 83 14.13 -5.38 9.67
C LYS A 83 14.87 -5.47 11.00
N LEU A 84 15.06 -6.67 11.55
CA LEU A 84 15.79 -6.89 12.81
C LEU A 84 17.24 -6.39 12.69
N ASN A 85 17.89 -6.67 11.57
CA ASN A 85 19.27 -6.32 11.32
C ASN A 85 19.46 -4.89 10.76
N ARG A 86 18.37 -4.13 10.57
CA ARG A 86 18.38 -2.82 9.88
C ARG A 86 19.19 -2.87 8.58
N LYS A 87 18.97 -3.91 7.77
CA LYS A 87 19.74 -4.20 6.55
C LYS A 87 19.87 -2.93 5.70
N ASN A 88 21.11 -2.64 5.27
CA ASN A 88 21.46 -1.45 4.50
C ASN A 88 21.08 -0.10 5.14
N GLY A 89 20.87 -0.05 6.46
CA GLY A 89 20.51 1.17 7.19
C GLY A 89 19.16 1.76 6.80
N ARG A 90 18.21 0.92 6.35
CA ARG A 90 16.89 1.34 5.84
C ARG A 90 15.83 1.39 6.94
N ALA A 91 14.86 2.28 6.79
CA ALA A 91 13.66 2.36 7.62
C ALA A 91 12.56 1.41 7.08
N TYR A 92 12.33 0.32 7.79
CA TYR A 92 11.35 -0.70 7.43
C TYR A 92 9.99 -0.44 8.10
N CYS A 93 8.92 -0.51 7.31
CA CYS A 93 7.54 -0.40 7.78
C CYS A 93 7.17 -1.51 8.79
N ARG A 94 6.00 -1.41 9.42
CA ARG A 94 5.51 -2.39 10.41
C ARG A 94 5.38 -3.78 9.77
N LEU A 95 5.72 -4.82 10.54
CA LEU A 95 5.49 -6.22 10.19
C LEU A 95 4.25 -6.71 10.93
N ASN A 96 3.34 -7.35 10.21
CA ASN A 96 2.12 -8.01 10.68
C ASN A 96 2.22 -9.52 10.35
N PRO A 97 1.27 -10.38 10.75
CA PRO A 97 1.28 -11.80 10.38
C PRO A 97 1.44 -12.03 8.88
N ALA A 98 1.99 -13.19 8.50
CA ALA A 98 2.24 -13.57 7.12
C ALA A 98 0.95 -13.54 6.28
N SER A 99 1.04 -13.00 5.06
CA SER A 99 -0.07 -12.85 4.11
C SER A 99 0.45 -12.66 2.69
N ALA A 100 -0.18 -13.26 1.69
CA ALA A 100 0.14 -12.98 0.28
C ALA A 100 -0.20 -11.53 -0.13
N LEU A 101 -1.08 -10.84 0.59
CA LEU A 101 -1.23 -9.40 0.47
C LEU A 101 -0.15 -8.71 1.31
N LEU A 102 0.78 -8.05 0.64
CA LEU A 102 1.95 -7.47 1.27
C LEU A 102 1.67 -6.11 1.90
N TYR A 103 0.96 -5.22 1.20
CA TYR A 103 0.77 -3.85 1.65
C TYR A 103 -0.48 -3.24 1.02
N VAL A 104 -1.17 -2.37 1.76
CA VAL A 104 -2.23 -1.50 1.26
C VAL A 104 -1.91 -0.08 1.70
N GLY A 105 -2.14 0.90 0.83
CA GLY A 105 -2.07 2.31 1.22
C GLY A 105 -2.76 3.24 0.24
N SER A 106 -2.86 4.51 0.60
CA SER A 106 -3.29 5.57 -0.30
C SER A 106 -2.22 6.64 -0.55
N SER A 107 -2.31 7.34 -1.67
CA SER A 107 -1.38 8.43 -2.02
C SER A 107 -1.93 9.36 -3.12
N SER A 108 -1.59 10.64 -3.05
CA SER A 108 -1.68 11.58 -4.18
C SER A 108 -0.46 11.51 -5.11
N ASP A 109 0.66 10.96 -4.64
CA ASP A 109 1.87 10.70 -5.43
C ASP A 109 2.17 9.19 -5.38
N LEU A 110 1.42 8.43 -6.18
CA LEU A 110 1.52 6.97 -6.21
C LEU A 110 2.90 6.51 -6.72
N VAL A 111 3.45 7.19 -7.73
CA VAL A 111 4.73 6.83 -8.36
C VAL A 111 5.87 6.90 -7.35
N SER A 112 5.96 7.99 -6.58
CA SER A 112 6.96 8.13 -5.53
C SER A 112 6.79 7.08 -4.43
N ARG A 113 5.55 6.77 -4.03
CA ARG A 113 5.28 5.74 -3.03
C ARG A 113 5.70 4.35 -3.50
N ILE A 114 5.39 3.98 -4.74
CA ILE A 114 5.82 2.69 -5.32
C ILE A 114 7.34 2.62 -5.33
N LYS A 115 8.03 3.68 -5.79
CA LYS A 115 9.49 3.74 -5.80
C LYS A 115 10.09 3.54 -4.39
N GLN A 116 9.49 4.14 -3.37
CA GLN A 116 9.90 3.97 -1.97
C GLN A 116 9.67 2.53 -1.48
N HIS A 117 8.51 1.94 -1.76
CA HIS A 117 8.20 0.55 -1.38
C HIS A 117 9.12 -0.46 -2.06
N LEU A 118 9.47 -0.24 -3.32
CA LEU A 118 10.43 -1.07 -4.04
C LEU A 118 11.87 -0.93 -3.52
N GLY A 119 12.18 0.12 -2.74
CA GLY A 119 13.50 0.34 -2.13
C GLY A 119 14.40 1.36 -2.85
N PHE A 120 13.93 1.93 -3.95
CA PHE A 120 14.67 2.92 -4.75
C PHE A 120 14.45 4.37 -4.27
N GLY A 121 13.81 4.55 -3.11
CA GLY A 121 13.58 5.85 -2.47
C GLY A 121 14.60 6.17 -1.37
N ASN A 122 14.28 7.18 -0.56
CA ASN A 122 15.10 7.58 0.58
C ASN A 122 15.18 6.46 1.64
N LYS A 123 16.37 6.24 2.20
CA LYS A 123 16.63 5.26 3.27
C LYS A 123 15.84 5.51 4.55
N GLY A 124 15.50 6.76 4.85
CA GLY A 124 14.76 7.15 6.06
C GLY A 124 13.24 7.00 5.94
N THR A 125 12.71 6.73 4.75
CA THR A 125 11.27 6.57 4.55
C THR A 125 10.82 5.18 5.01
N TYR A 126 9.91 5.12 5.97
CA TYR A 126 9.27 3.88 6.38
C TYR A 126 8.45 3.28 5.24
N ALA A 127 8.98 2.23 4.62
CA ALA A 127 8.37 1.53 3.49
C ALA A 127 8.76 0.04 3.52
N MET A 128 8.34 -0.74 2.51
CA MET A 128 8.76 -2.14 2.40
C MET A 128 10.26 -2.25 2.09
N GLN A 129 10.82 -1.34 1.29
CA GLN A 129 12.25 -1.31 0.93
C GLN A 129 12.69 -2.62 0.23
N LEU A 130 11.84 -3.14 -0.67
CA LEU A 130 11.84 -4.52 -1.18
C LEU A 130 13.18 -4.99 -1.76
N CYS A 131 13.81 -4.23 -2.66
CA CYS A 131 15.04 -4.65 -3.35
C CYS A 131 16.23 -4.92 -2.41
N HIS A 132 16.16 -4.49 -1.15
CA HIS A 132 17.22 -4.70 -0.17
C HIS A 132 17.16 -6.06 0.54
N TRP A 133 16.04 -6.78 0.44
CA TRP A 133 15.83 -8.04 1.15
C TRP A 133 15.06 -9.09 0.37
N LEU A 134 14.57 -8.76 -0.83
CA LEU A 134 13.88 -9.68 -1.73
C LEU A 134 14.67 -11.01 -1.85
N PRO A 135 14.10 -12.15 -1.42
CA PRO A 135 14.80 -13.43 -1.46
C PRO A 135 15.12 -13.87 -2.90
N GLU A 136 16.09 -14.77 -3.06
CA GLU A 136 16.45 -15.39 -4.34
C GLU A 136 15.48 -16.52 -4.71
N LEU A 137 14.29 -16.13 -5.18
CA LEU A 137 13.25 -17.03 -5.67
C LEU A 137 12.55 -16.46 -6.90
N GLU A 138 11.98 -17.31 -7.76
CA GLU A 138 11.25 -16.82 -8.92
C GLU A 138 9.81 -16.47 -8.59
N GLY A 139 9.24 -15.52 -9.33
CA GLY A 139 7.86 -15.07 -9.14
C GLY A 139 7.65 -13.60 -9.50
N MET A 140 6.46 -13.10 -9.17
CA MET A 140 5.99 -11.78 -9.58
C MET A 140 5.46 -10.99 -8.39
N LEU A 141 5.76 -9.69 -8.36
CA LEU A 141 5.10 -8.72 -7.51
C LEU A 141 3.95 -8.09 -8.30
N ARG A 142 2.72 -8.25 -7.82
CA ARG A 142 1.55 -7.60 -8.40
C ARG A 142 1.28 -6.28 -7.69
N ILE A 143 1.01 -5.23 -8.46
CA ILE A 143 0.60 -3.92 -7.96
C ILE A 143 -0.74 -3.58 -8.60
N GLN A 144 -1.76 -3.41 -7.76
CA GLN A 144 -3.07 -2.93 -8.18
C GLN A 144 -3.31 -1.54 -7.62
N ALA A 145 -3.85 -0.65 -8.44
CA ALA A 145 -4.17 0.71 -8.05
C ALA A 145 -5.56 1.10 -8.54
N TRP A 146 -6.29 1.82 -7.70
CA TRP A 146 -7.62 2.39 -7.99
C TRP A 146 -7.53 3.89 -7.89
N ARG A 147 -8.06 4.59 -8.90
CA ARG A 147 -8.09 6.04 -8.95
C ARG A 147 -9.44 6.57 -8.49
N PHE A 148 -9.38 7.62 -7.70
CA PHE A 148 -10.50 8.37 -7.16
C PHE A 148 -10.35 9.84 -7.56
N SER A 149 -11.47 10.46 -7.95
CA SER A 149 -11.55 11.90 -8.17
C SER A 149 -10.97 12.67 -6.99
N LYS A 150 -10.26 13.78 -7.28
CA LYS A 150 -9.70 14.68 -6.27
C LYS A 150 -10.77 15.33 -5.39
N GLU A 151 -12.01 15.36 -5.88
CA GLU A 151 -13.18 15.91 -5.18
C GLU A 151 -13.65 15.00 -4.04
N ILE A 152 -13.30 13.71 -4.06
CA ILE A 152 -13.64 12.78 -2.99
C ILE A 152 -12.88 13.19 -1.72
N ASP A 153 -13.56 13.23 -0.58
CA ASP A 153 -12.98 13.59 0.71
C ASP A 153 -11.86 12.60 1.14
N GLY A 154 -10.84 13.12 1.82
CA GLY A 154 -9.71 12.31 2.31
C GLY A 154 -10.14 11.29 3.34
N ALA A 155 -11.14 11.62 4.15
CA ALA A 155 -11.74 10.70 5.11
C ALA A 155 -12.40 9.50 4.42
N VAL A 156 -12.97 9.69 3.22
CA VAL A 156 -13.58 8.59 2.44
C VAL A 156 -12.50 7.67 1.91
N VAL A 157 -11.44 8.21 1.29
CA VAL A 157 -10.31 7.41 0.80
C VAL A 157 -9.64 6.64 1.95
N GLN A 158 -9.45 7.30 3.09
CA GLN A 158 -8.90 6.68 4.30
C GLN A 158 -9.80 5.55 4.83
N ALA A 159 -11.12 5.75 4.87
CA ALA A 159 -12.06 4.72 5.31
C ALA A 159 -12.04 3.49 4.40
N ILE A 160 -11.91 3.69 3.08
CA ILE A 160 -11.75 2.59 2.11
C ILE A 160 -10.41 1.87 2.33
N GLU A 161 -9.31 2.60 2.49
CA GLU A 161 -7.99 2.04 2.81
C GLU A 161 -8.03 1.20 4.10
N ASP A 162 -8.63 1.74 5.16
CA ASP A 162 -8.76 1.07 6.46
C ASP A 162 -9.65 -0.18 6.38
N GLY A 163 -10.72 -0.13 5.58
CA GLY A 163 -11.58 -1.28 5.29
C GLY A 163 -10.84 -2.37 4.53
N MET A 164 -10.04 -2.00 3.51
CA MET A 164 -9.17 -2.93 2.80
C MET A 164 -8.10 -3.54 3.71
N TRP A 165 -7.48 -2.73 4.56
CA TRP A 165 -6.51 -3.22 5.54
C TRP A 165 -7.14 -4.21 6.52
N ALA A 166 -8.30 -3.86 7.10
CA ALA A 166 -9.00 -4.71 8.07
C ALA A 166 -9.42 -6.05 7.48
N SER A 167 -9.91 -6.03 6.24
CA SER A 167 -10.44 -7.22 5.56
C SER A 167 -9.34 -8.17 5.11
N ASN A 168 -8.20 -7.64 4.66
CA ASN A 168 -7.16 -8.45 4.03
C ASN A 168 -5.91 -8.65 4.90
N ARG A 169 -5.77 -7.89 5.99
CA ARG A 169 -4.68 -8.01 6.98
C ARG A 169 -3.30 -8.09 6.32
N PRO A 170 -2.86 -7.03 5.61
CA PRO A 170 -1.63 -7.08 4.84
C PRO A 170 -0.41 -7.32 5.72
N MET A 171 0.58 -8.04 5.18
CA MET A 171 1.79 -8.45 5.90
C MET A 171 2.61 -7.26 6.40
N PHE A 172 2.56 -6.13 5.71
CA PHE A 172 3.34 -4.94 6.01
C PHE A 172 2.46 -3.69 6.11
N GLY A 173 2.91 -2.73 6.92
CA GLY A 173 2.22 -1.45 7.11
C GLY A 173 1.30 -1.41 8.34
N ARG A 174 0.51 -0.34 8.45
CA ARG A 174 -0.38 -0.06 9.59
C ARG A 174 -1.80 0.18 9.08
N GLN A 175 -2.78 -0.07 9.95
CA GLN A 175 -4.14 0.43 9.79
C GLN A 175 -4.21 1.87 10.31
N GLY A 176 -5.00 2.72 9.65
CA GLY A 176 -5.29 4.07 10.09
C GLY A 176 -4.27 5.11 9.63
N ALA A 177 -4.68 6.37 9.70
CA ALA A 177 -3.83 7.51 9.44
C ALA A 177 -2.87 7.75 10.61
N ARG A 178 -1.57 7.52 10.37
CA ARG A 178 -0.41 7.74 11.26
C ARG A 178 -0.33 6.86 12.53
#